data_AF-A0A496WSN0-F1
#
_entry.id   AF-A0A496WSN0-F1
#
_cell.length_a   1.000
_cell.length_b   1.000
_cell.length_c   1.000
_cell.angle_alpha   90.00
_cell.angle_beta   90.00
_cell.angle_gamma   90.00
#
_symmetry.space_group_name_H-M   'P 1'
#
loop_
_entity.id
_entity.type
_entity.pdbx_description
1 polymer ?
#
loop_
_entity_poly.entity_id
_entity_poly.type
_entity_poly.pdbx_seq_one_letter_code
_entity_poly.pdbx_strand_id
1 'polypeptide(L)'
;AKRYDIAMSLAYTLMQLNRCDEAQTVMDAILLEERTAEYEQLHAQIELKREASKSPEIKVLEEQLNANPDNIELAYELAVKFSQNNHFKESLVLLFTVLKEDKEFRDGGAKKAFLDVLAALGKGDPLAVEYQRKFFNLLY
;
A
#
# COMPACT_ATOMS: atom_id res chain seq x y z
N ALA A 1 -27.19 -9.99 0.78
CA ALA A 1 -27.71 -8.89 -0.07
C ALA A 1 -27.16 -7.53 0.37
N LYS A 2 -27.78 -6.76 1.29
CA LYS A 2 -27.34 -5.37 1.61
C LYS A 2 -25.85 -5.18 1.97
N ARG A 3 -25.19 -6.17 2.58
CA ARG A 3 -23.77 -6.07 2.96
C ARG A 3 -22.82 -6.29 1.77
N TYR A 4 -23.23 -7.12 0.81
CA TYR A 4 -22.51 -7.37 -0.44
C TYR A 4 -22.56 -6.15 -1.36
N ASP A 5 -23.74 -5.56 -1.56
CA ASP A 5 -23.92 -4.40 -2.46
C ASP A 5 -23.09 -3.19 -2.01
N ILE A 6 -23.03 -2.97 -0.68
CA ILE A 6 -22.21 -1.91 -0.08
C ILE A 6 -20.72 -2.19 -0.27
N ALA A 7 -20.28 -3.44 -0.05
CA ALA A 7 -18.88 -3.83 -0.24
C ALA A 7 -18.44 -3.67 -1.70
N MET A 8 -19.27 -4.09 -2.65
CA MET A 8 -19.02 -3.92 -4.10
C MET A 8 -18.93 -2.44 -4.48
N SER A 9 -19.86 -1.60 -4.01
CA SER A 9 -19.87 -0.15 -4.29
C SER A 9 -18.65 0.55 -3.68
N LEU A 10 -18.25 0.14 -2.47
CA LEU A 10 -17.05 0.65 -1.81
C LEU A 10 -15.79 0.24 -2.56
N ALA A 11 -15.64 -1.03 -2.94
CA ALA A 11 -14.51 -1.54 -3.70
C ALA A 11 -14.39 -0.83 -5.06
N TYR A 12 -15.51 -0.60 -5.76
CA TYR A 12 -15.51 0.17 -7.00
C TYR A 12 -15.01 1.60 -6.79
N THR A 13 -15.48 2.27 -5.74
CA THR A 13 -15.05 3.64 -5.43
C THR A 13 -13.55 3.70 -5.09
N LEU A 14 -13.07 2.75 -4.28
CA LEU A 14 -11.66 2.62 -3.93
C LEU A 14 -10.78 2.37 -5.17
N MET A 15 -11.24 1.51 -6.08
CA MET A 15 -10.59 1.29 -7.37
C MET A 15 -10.50 2.59 -8.18
N GLN A 16 -11.57 3.38 -8.26
CA GLN A 16 -11.57 4.68 -8.96
C GLN A 16 -10.57 5.67 -8.34
N LEU A 17 -10.41 5.63 -7.01
CA LEU A 17 -9.43 6.43 -6.27
C LEU A 17 -7.99 5.90 -6.34
N ASN A 18 -7.70 4.91 -7.20
CA ASN A 18 -6.40 4.21 -7.29
C ASN A 18 -5.98 3.47 -6.01
N ARG A 19 -6.89 3.26 -5.06
CA ARG A 19 -6.66 2.51 -3.81
C ARG A 19 -6.95 1.03 -4.01
N CYS A 20 -6.24 0.42 -4.95
CA CYS A 20 -6.50 -0.96 -5.41
C CYS A 20 -6.37 -1.98 -4.27
N ASP A 21 -5.44 -1.79 -3.33
CA ASP A 21 -5.22 -2.74 -2.23
C ASP A 21 -6.34 -2.71 -1.19
N GLU A 22 -6.93 -1.54 -0.97
CA GLU A 22 -8.09 -1.42 -0.10
C GLU A 22 -9.34 -1.95 -0.79
N ALA A 23 -9.49 -1.70 -2.10
CA ALA A 23 -10.55 -2.30 -2.89
C ALA A 23 -10.49 -3.83 -2.78
N GLN A 24 -9.31 -4.43 -2.93
CA GLN A 24 -9.14 -5.87 -2.78
C GLN A 24 -9.38 -6.35 -1.35
N THR A 25 -8.90 -5.62 -0.33
CA THR A 25 -9.17 -5.97 1.09
C THR A 25 -10.67 -6.03 1.37
N VAL A 26 -11.44 -5.09 0.81
CA VAL A 26 -12.92 -5.08 0.93
C VAL A 26 -13.54 -6.28 0.20
N MET A 27 -13.01 -6.65 -0.96
CA MET A 27 -13.47 -7.82 -1.73
C MET A 27 -13.09 -9.15 -1.09
N ASP A 28 -11.95 -9.24 -0.43
CA ASP A 28 -11.50 -10.46 0.28
C ASP A 28 -12.37 -10.76 1.49
N ALA A 29 -13.01 -9.74 2.07
CA ALA A 29 -13.97 -9.90 3.16
C ALA A 29 -15.33 -10.48 2.69
N ILE A 30 -15.58 -10.58 1.39
CA ILE A 30 -16.80 -11.18 0.83
C ILE A 30 -16.66 -12.71 0.82
N LEU A 31 -17.63 -13.39 1.42
CA LEU A 31 -17.68 -14.86 1.50
C LEU A 31 -17.72 -15.49 0.10
N LEU A 32 -17.05 -16.63 -0.07
CA LEU A 32 -16.97 -17.34 -1.35
C LEU A 32 -18.37 -17.65 -1.92
N GLU A 33 -19.32 -17.99 -1.05
CA GLU A 33 -20.71 -18.31 -1.40
C GLU A 33 -21.51 -17.11 -1.94
N GLU A 34 -21.06 -15.88 -1.65
CA GLU A 34 -21.69 -14.63 -2.12
C GLU A 34 -21.04 -14.09 -3.39
N ARG A 35 -19.95 -14.69 -3.87
CA ARG A 35 -19.24 -14.21 -5.07
C ARG A 35 -20.06 -14.50 -6.31
N THR A 36 -20.35 -13.44 -7.07
CA THR A 36 -21.08 -13.49 -8.33
C THR A 36 -20.18 -13.11 -9.50
N ALA A 37 -20.70 -13.17 -10.73
CA ALA A 37 -19.95 -12.69 -11.91
C ALA A 37 -19.51 -11.22 -11.79
N GLU A 38 -20.28 -10.37 -11.09
CA GLU A 38 -19.93 -8.97 -10.84
C GLU A 38 -18.68 -8.84 -9.94
N TYR A 39 -18.54 -9.74 -8.96
CA TYR A 39 -17.34 -9.82 -8.12
C TYR A 39 -16.10 -10.13 -8.98
N GLU A 40 -16.18 -11.16 -9.83
CA GLU A 40 -15.05 -11.54 -10.69
C GLU A 40 -14.67 -10.41 -11.66
N GLN A 41 -15.67 -9.72 -12.22
CA GLN A 41 -15.45 -8.58 -13.11
C GLN A 41 -14.76 -7.41 -12.39
N LEU A 42 -15.18 -7.07 -11.17
CA LEU A 42 -14.56 -6.00 -10.41
C LEU A 42 -13.15 -6.38 -9.94
N HIS A 43 -12.96 -7.63 -9.50
CA HIS A 43 -11.65 -8.15 -9.12
C HIS A 43 -10.66 -8.08 -10.29
N ALA A 44 -11.06 -8.51 -11.49
CA ALA A 44 -10.23 -8.41 -12.69
C ALA A 44 -9.87 -6.97 -13.04
N GLN A 45 -10.79 -6.01 -12.88
CA GLN A 45 -10.51 -4.59 -13.10
C GLN A 45 -9.51 -4.03 -12.10
N ILE A 46 -9.62 -4.42 -10.82
CA ILE A 46 -8.68 -4.02 -9.77
C ILE A 46 -7.28 -4.56 -10.09
N GLU A 47 -7.16 -5.83 -10.46
CA GLU A 47 -5.87 -6.43 -10.81
C GLU A 47 -5.25 -5.79 -12.05
N LEU A 48 -6.02 -5.58 -13.11
CA LEU A 48 -5.54 -4.88 -14.31
C LEU A 48 -5.05 -3.46 -13.99
N LYS A 49 -5.80 -2.74 -13.16
CA LYS A 49 -5.43 -1.38 -12.75
C LYS A 49 -4.19 -1.37 -11.87
N ARG A 50 -4.07 -2.34 -10.96
CA ARG A 50 -2.87 -2.53 -10.15
C ARG A 50 -1.67 -2.84 -11.03
N GLU A 51 -1.77 -3.80 -11.93
CA GLU A 51 -0.70 -4.16 -12.87
C GLU A 51 -0.29 -2.98 -13.75
N ALA A 52 -1.25 -2.23 -14.28
CA ALA A 52 -0.98 -1.04 -15.09
C ALA A 52 -0.30 0.08 -14.29
N SER A 53 -0.53 0.16 -12.98
CA SER A 53 0.14 1.12 -12.10
C SER A 53 1.52 0.68 -11.63
N LYS A 54 1.87 -0.61 -11.76
CA LYS A 54 3.22 -1.11 -11.44
C LYS A 54 4.18 -0.84 -12.60
N SER A 55 4.97 0.21 -12.47
CA SER A 55 6.11 0.49 -13.38
C SER A 55 7.06 -0.72 -13.46
N PRO A 56 7.68 -1.00 -14.64
CA PRO A 56 8.72 -2.02 -14.77
C PRO A 56 9.85 -1.86 -13.75
N GLU A 57 10.15 -0.62 -13.37
CA GLU A 57 11.19 -0.29 -12.37
C GLU A 57 10.85 -0.86 -10.99
N ILE A 58 9.57 -0.85 -10.58
CA ILE A 58 9.13 -1.41 -9.30
C ILE A 58 9.34 -2.93 -9.28
N LYS A 59 9.00 -3.61 -10.38
CA LYS A 59 9.16 -5.08 -10.47
C LYS A 59 10.62 -5.51 -10.33
N VAL A 60 11.53 -4.79 -10.99
CA VAL A 60 12.98 -5.05 -10.87
C VAL A 60 13.46 -4.85 -9.44
N LEU A 61 13.03 -3.78 -8.77
CA LEU A 61 13.41 -3.51 -7.38
C LEU A 61 12.80 -4.54 -6.41
N GLU A 62 11.56 -5.00 -6.62
CA GLU A 62 10.94 -6.10 -5.87
C GLU A 62 11.73 -7.41 -6.02
N GLU A 63 12.15 -7.76 -7.24
CA GLU A 63 12.97 -8.95 -7.50
C GLU A 63 14.35 -8.86 -6.81
N GLN A 64 15.00 -7.69 -6.87
CA GLN A 64 16.28 -7.46 -6.20
C GLN A 64 16.15 -7.53 -4.67
N LEU A 65 15.08 -6.97 -4.11
CA LEU A 65 14.81 -7.03 -2.68
C LEU A 65 14.47 -8.46 -2.23
N ASN A 66 13.73 -9.22 -3.04
CA ASN A 66 13.46 -10.64 -2.75
C ASN A 66 14.74 -11.48 -2.77
N ALA A 67 15.70 -11.14 -3.63
CA ALA A 67 17.01 -11.79 -3.64
C ALA A 67 17.88 -11.39 -2.44
N ASN A 68 17.72 -10.16 -1.93
CA ASN A 68 18.48 -9.61 -0.80
C ASN A 68 17.56 -8.88 0.20
N PRO A 69 16.79 -9.63 1.01
CA PRO A 69 15.76 -9.05 1.89
C PRO A 69 16.33 -8.18 3.01
N ASP A 70 17.60 -8.37 3.37
CA ASP A 70 18.29 -7.59 4.40
C ASP A 70 18.80 -6.23 3.89
N ASN A 71 18.64 -5.94 2.60
CA ASN A 71 19.12 -4.71 2.01
C ASN A 71 18.13 -3.55 2.23
N ILE A 72 18.32 -2.84 3.35
CA ILE A 72 17.53 -1.66 3.72
C ILE A 72 17.59 -0.52 2.69
N GLU A 73 18.67 -0.44 1.91
CA GLU A 73 18.81 0.55 0.84
C GLU A 73 17.83 0.26 -0.31
N LEU A 74 17.78 -0.99 -0.77
CA LEU A 74 16.80 -1.43 -1.76
C LEU A 74 15.36 -1.26 -1.25
N ALA A 75 15.11 -1.57 0.02
CA ALA A 75 13.80 -1.39 0.62
C ALA A 75 13.38 0.10 0.62
N TYR A 76 14.30 1.01 0.94
CA TYR A 76 14.07 2.46 0.89
C TYR A 76 13.79 2.94 -0.54
N GLU A 77 14.63 2.57 -1.51
CA GLU A 77 14.45 2.97 -2.91
C GLU A 77 13.13 2.46 -3.49
N LEU A 78 12.79 1.21 -3.22
CA LEU A 78 11.50 0.61 -3.61
C LEU A 78 10.34 1.37 -2.97
N ALA A 79 10.45 1.76 -1.71
CA ALA A 79 9.40 2.51 -1.03
C ALA A 79 9.18 3.91 -1.63
N VAL A 80 10.25 4.59 -2.05
CA VAL A 80 10.17 5.88 -2.74
C VAL A 80 9.49 5.72 -4.10
N LYS A 81 9.78 4.64 -4.84
CA LYS A 81 9.10 4.35 -6.10
C LYS A 81 7.62 4.06 -5.90
N PHE A 82 7.26 3.33 -4.84
CA PHE A 82 5.87 3.10 -4.50
C PHE A 82 5.11 4.39 -4.18
N SER A 83 5.68 5.31 -3.40
CA SER A 83 5.01 6.59 -3.11
C SER A 83 4.79 7.44 -4.35
N GLN A 84 5.73 7.43 -5.31
CA GLN A 84 5.59 8.12 -6.60
C GLN A 84 4.47 7.55 -7.49
N ASN A 85 4.13 6.26 -7.31
CA ASN A 85 3.07 5.59 -8.07
C ASN A 85 1.74 5.50 -7.30
N ASN A 86 1.58 6.28 -6.22
CA ASN A 86 0.41 6.27 -5.32
C ASN A 86 0.18 4.96 -4.57
N HIS A 87 1.19 4.08 -4.52
CA HIS A 87 1.18 2.85 -3.72
C HIS A 87 1.63 3.16 -2.29
N PHE A 88 0.84 3.98 -1.61
CA PHE A 88 1.22 4.54 -0.32
C PHE A 88 1.32 3.47 0.78
N LYS A 89 0.52 2.41 0.71
CA LYS A 89 0.53 1.33 1.71
C LYS A 89 1.84 0.56 1.68
N GLU A 90 2.25 0.11 0.51
CA GLU A 90 3.52 -0.60 0.28
C GLU A 90 4.72 0.28 0.65
N SER A 91 4.66 1.56 0.25
CA SER A 91 5.67 2.54 0.63
C SER A 91 5.80 2.66 2.16
N LEU A 92 4.69 2.82 2.87
CA LEU A 92 4.69 2.92 4.34
C LEU A 92 5.18 1.65 5.02
N VAL A 93 4.80 0.47 4.51
CA VAL A 93 5.29 -0.83 5.04
C VAL A 93 6.81 -0.90 4.94
N LEU A 94 7.37 -0.64 3.77
CA LEU A 94 8.81 -0.73 3.54
C LEU A 94 9.59 0.33 4.33
N LEU A 95 9.15 1.58 4.30
CA LEU A 95 9.78 2.66 5.09
C LEU A 95 9.73 2.35 6.59
N PHE A 96 8.64 1.75 7.08
CA PHE A 96 8.54 1.36 8.49
C PHE A 96 9.51 0.23 8.84
N THR A 97 9.75 -0.72 7.94
CA THR A 97 10.78 -1.76 8.11
C THR A 97 12.18 -1.14 8.14
N VAL A 98 12.50 -0.24 7.20
CA VAL A 98 13.78 0.49 7.20
C VAL A 98 13.98 1.24 8.52
N LEU A 99 12.97 1.96 9.01
CA LEU A 99 13.02 2.70 10.27
C LEU A 99 13.14 1.82 11.52
N LYS A 100 12.71 0.56 11.46
CA LYS A 100 12.90 -0.41 12.54
C LYS A 100 14.34 -0.87 12.64
N GLU A 101 14.97 -1.10 11.48
CA GLU A 101 16.37 -1.52 11.38
C GLU A 101 17.32 -0.35 11.67
N ASP A 102 17.12 0.79 11.00
CA ASP A 102 17.92 1.99 11.16
C ASP A 102 17.04 3.26 11.16
N LYS A 103 16.92 3.88 12.33
CA LYS A 103 16.12 5.09 12.55
C LYS A 103 16.75 6.34 11.94
N GLU A 104 18.07 6.38 11.84
CA GLU A 104 18.83 7.52 11.32
C GLU A 104 19.25 7.29 9.85
N PHE A 105 18.70 6.27 9.20
CA PHE A 105 19.01 5.91 7.83
C PHE A 105 18.98 7.12 6.88
N ARG A 106 20.08 7.33 6.15
CA ARG A 106 20.35 8.50 5.30
C ARG A 106 20.12 9.84 6.02
N ASP A 107 20.71 10.02 7.20
CA ASP A 107 20.56 11.20 8.07
C ASP A 107 19.09 11.54 8.37
N GLY A 108 18.28 10.50 8.62
CA GLY A 108 16.83 10.62 8.83
C GLY A 108 16.00 10.77 7.54
N GLY A 109 16.57 10.48 6.37
CA GLY A 109 15.89 10.49 5.09
C GLY A 109 14.70 9.53 5.01
N ALA A 110 14.80 8.34 5.62
CA ALA A 110 13.69 7.39 5.71
C ALA A 110 12.50 7.97 6.51
N LYS A 111 12.80 8.62 7.63
CA LYS A 111 11.78 9.24 8.49
C LYS A 111 11.07 10.37 7.77
N LYS A 112 11.82 11.20 7.04
CA LYS A 112 11.24 12.29 6.24
C LYS A 112 10.31 11.75 5.16
N ALA A 113 10.77 10.77 4.38
CA ALA A 113 9.94 10.14 3.35
C ALA A 113 8.66 9.54 3.93
N PHE A 114 8.75 8.88 5.09
CA PHE A 114 7.58 8.31 5.78
C PHE A 114 6.55 9.38 6.16
N LEU A 115 7.01 10.50 6.73
CA LEU A 115 6.13 11.62 7.08
C LEU A 115 5.53 12.31 5.84
N ASP A 116 6.30 12.44 4.76
CA ASP A 116 5.82 13.01 3.50
C ASP A 116 4.71 12.15 2.87
N VAL A 117 4.85 10.82 2.91
CA VAL A 117 3.80 9.88 2.47
C VAL A 117 2.54 9.99 3.33
N LEU A 118 2.68 10.11 4.65
CA LEU A 118 1.55 10.33 5.55
C LEU A 118 0.86 11.68 5.28
N ALA A 119 1.62 12.72 4.93
CA ALA A 119 1.08 14.01 4.56
C ALA A 119 0.32 13.95 3.22
N ALA A 120 0.82 13.18 2.26
CA ALA A 120 0.18 12.96 0.95
C ALA A 120 -1.18 12.23 1.07
N LEU A 121 -1.28 11.24 1.96
CA LEU A 121 -2.54 10.55 2.28
C LEU A 121 -3.57 11.47 2.95
N GLY A 122 -3.09 12.45 3.72
CA GLY A 122 -3.93 13.39 4.46
C GLY A 122 -4.31 12.90 5.87
N LYS A 123 -4.58 13.86 6.76
CA LYS A 123 -4.75 13.61 8.21
C LYS A 123 -5.97 12.76 8.59
N GLY A 124 -6.94 12.61 7.70
CA GLY A 124 -8.16 11.82 7.92
C GLY A 124 -8.09 10.41 7.36
N ASP A 125 -7.01 10.04 6.69
CA ASP A 125 -6.92 8.73 6.06
C ASP A 125 -6.71 7.62 7.11
N PRO A 126 -7.52 6.55 7.10
CA PRO A 126 -7.37 5.44 8.05
C PRO A 126 -5.97 4.84 8.06
N LEU A 127 -5.33 4.72 6.88
CA LEU A 127 -3.97 4.20 6.74
C LEU A 127 -2.97 5.14 7.39
N ALA A 128 -3.10 6.45 7.15
CA ALA A 128 -2.22 7.44 7.76
C ALA A 128 -2.31 7.43 9.29
N VAL A 129 -3.53 7.34 9.85
CA VAL A 129 -3.75 7.27 11.30
C VAL A 129 -3.14 6.01 11.91
N GLU A 130 -3.30 4.86 11.25
CA GLU A 130 -2.73 3.59 11.70
C GLU A 130 -1.20 3.66 11.76
N TYR A 131 -0.57 4.11 10.68
CA TYR A 131 0.89 4.18 10.57
C TYR A 131 1.50 5.27 11.44
N GLN A 132 0.82 6.40 11.66
CA GLN A 132 1.23 7.40 12.65
C GLN A 132 1.32 6.79 14.05
N ARG A 133 0.30 6.03 14.48
CA ARG A 133 0.32 5.36 15.80
C ARG A 133 1.47 4.36 15.89
N LYS A 134 1.67 3.54 14.86
CA LYS A 134 2.80 2.58 14.78
C LYS A 134 4.16 3.30 14.87
N PHE A 135 4.30 4.43 14.19
CA PHE A 135 5.53 5.23 14.21
C PHE A 135 5.80 5.86 15.58
N PHE A 136 4.80 6.43 16.24
CA PHE A 136 4.96 6.93 17.61
C PHE A 136 5.40 5.82 18.58
N ASN A 137 4.78 4.63 18.48
CA ASN A 137 5.18 3.48 19.30
C ASN A 137 6.61 2.97 19.02
N LEU A 138 7.20 3.31 17.86
CA LEU A 138 8.59 2.96 17.55
C LEU A 138 9.59 3.97 18.16
N LEU A 139 9.15 5.19 18.43
CA LEU A 139 9.97 6.28 18.96
C LEU A 139 10.02 6.32 20.49
N TYR A 140 8.97 5.84 21.17
CA TYR A 140 8.85 5.74 22.63
C TYR A 140 9.16 4.34 23.12
#